data_AF-A0AA37TCP7-F1
#
_entry.id   AF-A0AA37TCP7-F1
#
_cell.length_a   1.000
_cell.length_b   1.000
_cell.length_c   1.000
_cell.angle_alpha   90.00
_cell.angle_beta   90.00
_cell.angle_gamma   90.00
#
_symmetry.space_group_name_H-M   'P 1'
#
loop_
_entity.id
_entity.type
_entity.pdbx_description
1 polymer ?
#
loop_
_entity_poly.entity_id
_entity_poly.type
_entity_poly.pdbx_seq_one_letter_code
_entity_poly.pdbx_strand_id
1 'polypeptide(L)'
;MDRSMENVMVVATTQPPRDAIKQLNLWRKESKELIEEATVTIKAEQTFQAGIGSVIAKLEGIMMGAPGIPIPEKGGHLAPEQGDEDVEDQGAAPQFEIPEFSWGNSIEGKILEALGDGPKTIRETMAAVVAKGADTNWHGVYNVMLTGRQSLVRQGLILFDNSIKPGRARLNPDYVPPAQPYDDFVGRIHELDDTLEPKHKPVVELFAEGLKLHTIEIRKNNGGKRLHANRTWNLVRDKGLIGAIETIVTGPETLGYSTMIKIGRADLLAEKIVIDHPHLFSDVAVEAAQRRWKKMFPDEDSE
;
A
#
# COMPACT_ATOMS: atom_id res chain seq x y z
N MET A 1 -13.69 -77.65 24.86
CA MET A 1 -12.26 -78.00 24.73
C MET A 1 -11.91 -77.78 23.26
N ASP A 2 -11.56 -76.57 22.87
CA ASP A 2 -10.22 -75.96 23.01
C ASP A 2 -9.64 -75.87 21.58
N ARG A 3 -9.83 -74.71 20.95
CA ARG A 3 -9.08 -74.28 19.78
C ARG A 3 -8.80 -72.79 19.94
N SER A 4 -7.60 -72.54 20.46
CA SER A 4 -6.93 -71.27 20.59
C SER A 4 -7.02 -70.43 19.31
N MET A 5 -7.56 -69.22 19.45
CA MET A 5 -7.40 -68.15 18.48
C MET A 5 -5.95 -67.66 18.52
N GLU A 6 -5.13 -68.14 17.58
CA GLU A 6 -3.82 -67.53 17.30
C GLU A 6 -4.04 -66.17 16.64
N ASN A 7 -3.82 -65.11 17.43
CA ASN A 7 -3.66 -63.75 16.95
C ASN A 7 -2.37 -63.67 16.12
N VAL A 8 -2.49 -63.84 14.81
CA VAL A 8 -1.43 -63.48 13.86
C VAL A 8 -1.43 -61.96 13.72
N MET A 9 -0.64 -61.29 14.57
CA MET A 9 -0.25 -59.90 14.37
C MET A 9 0.64 -59.84 13.11
N VAL A 10 0.02 -59.56 11.96
CA VAL A 10 0.74 -59.16 10.75
C VAL A 10 1.20 -57.73 10.96
N VAL A 11 2.42 -57.56 11.48
CA VAL A 11 3.12 -56.27 11.46
C VAL A 11 3.48 -55.97 10.01
N ALA A 12 2.56 -55.30 9.30
CA ALA A 12 2.84 -54.75 7.99
C ALA A 12 3.88 -53.64 8.14
N THR A 13 5.16 -53.99 7.94
CA THR A 13 6.24 -53.02 7.78
C THR A 13 6.05 -52.34 6.42
N THR A 14 5.22 -51.30 6.41
CA THR A 14 5.03 -50.42 5.25
C THR A 14 6.30 -49.59 5.05
N GLN A 15 7.31 -50.20 4.44
CA GLN A 15 8.44 -49.44 3.92
C GLN A 15 7.87 -48.41 2.92
N PRO A 16 8.14 -47.11 3.12
CA PRO A 16 7.64 -46.09 2.22
C PRO A 16 8.11 -46.43 0.80
N PRO A 17 7.26 -46.23 -0.22
CA PRO A 17 7.62 -46.49 -1.62
C PRO A 17 8.97 -45.85 -1.93
N ARG A 18 9.86 -46.54 -2.64
CA ARG A 18 11.20 -46.01 -2.99
C ARG A 18 11.13 -44.61 -3.62
N ASP A 19 10.02 -44.31 -4.30
CA ASP A 19 9.78 -43.01 -4.92
C ASP A 19 9.45 -41.90 -3.92
N ALA A 20 8.81 -42.23 -2.78
CA ALA A 20 8.59 -41.27 -1.69
C ALA A 20 9.92 -40.86 -1.02
N ILE A 21 10.87 -41.80 -0.87
CA ILE A 21 12.21 -41.51 -0.35
C ILE A 21 12.99 -40.59 -1.31
N LYS A 22 12.86 -40.81 -2.63
CA LYS A 22 13.48 -39.94 -3.64
C LYS A 22 12.91 -38.53 -3.61
N GLN A 23 11.57 -38.38 -3.54
CA GLN A 23 10.94 -37.07 -3.44
C GLN A 23 11.31 -36.33 -2.15
N LEU A 24 11.37 -37.04 -1.02
CA LEU A 24 11.80 -36.44 0.25
C LEU A 24 13.26 -35.93 0.18
N ASN A 25 14.15 -36.68 -0.47
CA ASN A 25 15.54 -36.27 -0.63
C ASN A 25 15.69 -35.09 -1.59
N LEU A 26 14.88 -35.04 -2.66
CA LEU A 26 14.84 -33.89 -3.57
C LEU A 26 14.37 -32.62 -2.83
N TRP A 27 13.27 -32.71 -2.09
CA TRP A 27 12.73 -31.60 -1.30
C TRP A 27 13.72 -31.10 -0.23
N ARG A 28 14.44 -32.01 0.43
CA ARG A 28 15.51 -31.65 1.39
C ARG A 28 16.65 -30.89 0.71
N LYS A 29 17.02 -31.26 -0.52
CA LYS A 29 18.06 -30.57 -1.28
C LYS A 29 17.61 -29.15 -1.66
N GLU A 30 16.42 -29.01 -2.24
CA GLU A 30 15.85 -27.71 -2.62
C GLU A 30 15.67 -26.78 -1.42
N SER A 31 15.18 -27.32 -0.29
CA SER A 31 15.04 -26.55 0.95
C SER A 31 16.38 -26.05 1.48
N LYS A 32 17.45 -26.84 1.35
CA LYS A 32 18.79 -26.43 1.79
C LYS A 32 19.34 -25.29 0.94
N GLU A 33 19.14 -25.34 -0.38
CA GLU A 33 19.55 -24.28 -1.31
C GLU A 33 18.82 -22.96 -1.00
N LEU A 34 17.51 -23.00 -0.75
CA LEU A 34 16.72 -21.83 -0.35
C LEU A 34 17.17 -21.22 0.99
N ILE A 35 17.52 -22.06 1.97
CA ILE A 35 18.04 -21.59 3.27
C ILE A 35 19.41 -20.91 3.09
N GLU A 36 20.28 -21.44 2.24
CA GLU A 36 21.57 -20.82 1.93
C GLU A 36 21.40 -19.44 1.27
N GLU A 37 20.50 -19.33 0.28
CA GLU A 37 20.20 -18.06 -0.40
C GLU A 37 19.61 -17.01 0.57
N ALA A 38 18.67 -17.42 1.42
CA ALA A 38 18.11 -16.55 2.45
C ALA A 38 19.18 -16.10 3.46
N THR A 39 20.11 -16.99 3.84
CA THR A 39 21.21 -16.67 4.77
C THR A 39 22.17 -15.64 4.18
N VAL A 40 22.48 -15.72 2.88
CA VAL A 40 23.30 -14.73 2.18
C VAL A 40 22.61 -13.36 2.20
N THR A 41 21.30 -13.33 1.92
CA THR A 41 20.50 -12.10 1.92
C THR A 41 20.46 -11.43 3.29
N ILE A 42 20.23 -12.21 4.36
CA ILE A 42 20.22 -11.71 5.74
C ILE A 42 21.59 -11.13 6.13
N LYS A 43 22.70 -11.80 5.76
CA LYS A 43 24.05 -11.28 6.03
C LYS A 43 24.34 -9.98 5.28
N ALA A 44 23.88 -9.85 4.05
CA ALA A 44 24.01 -8.62 3.27
C ALA A 44 23.27 -7.47 3.94
N GLU A 45 22.04 -7.71 4.42
CA GLU A 45 21.25 -6.72 5.14
C GLU A 45 21.87 -6.32 6.49
N GLN A 46 22.38 -7.28 7.26
CA GLN A 46 23.11 -7.00 8.50
C GLN A 46 24.37 -6.16 8.26
N THR A 47 25.10 -6.43 7.19
CA THR A 47 26.29 -5.65 6.79
C THR A 47 25.91 -4.23 6.40
N PHE A 48 24.80 -4.07 5.67
CA PHE A 48 24.26 -2.75 5.31
C PHE A 48 23.84 -1.95 6.54
N GLN A 49 23.11 -2.56 7.48
CA GLN A 49 22.71 -1.92 8.73
C GLN A 49 23.91 -1.51 9.59
N ALA A 50 24.96 -2.34 9.67
CA ALA A 50 26.20 -1.99 10.35
C ALA A 50 26.90 -0.80 9.68
N GLY A 51 26.88 -0.72 8.35
CA GLY A 51 27.38 0.43 7.59
C GLY A 51 26.65 1.74 7.92
N ILE A 52 25.31 1.69 8.04
CA ILE A 52 24.52 2.85 8.46
C ILE A 52 24.91 3.30 9.87
N GLY A 53 25.05 2.37 10.82
CA GLY A 53 25.48 2.69 12.18
C GLY A 53 26.85 3.39 12.23
N SER A 54 27.80 2.96 11.40
CA SER A 54 29.12 3.60 11.29
C SER A 54 29.04 5.03 10.74
N VAL A 55 28.17 5.28 9.75
CA VAL A 55 27.95 6.63 9.20
C VAL A 55 27.32 7.56 10.25
N ILE A 56 26.34 7.08 11.01
CA ILE A 56 25.70 7.85 12.09
C ILE A 56 26.72 8.22 13.16
N ALA A 57 27.51 7.26 13.65
CA ALA A 57 28.54 7.52 14.66
C ALA A 57 29.60 8.52 14.17
N LYS A 58 29.95 8.48 12.88
CA LYS A 58 30.88 9.45 12.27
C LYS A 58 30.30 10.85 12.20
N LEU A 59 29.01 10.98 11.89
CA LEU A 59 28.31 12.27 11.88
C LEU A 59 28.18 12.84 13.31
N GLU A 60 27.89 12.02 14.30
CA GLU A 60 27.83 12.43 15.71
C GLU A 60 29.20 12.91 16.22
N GLY A 61 30.29 12.22 15.84
CA GLY A 61 31.65 12.67 16.15
C GLY A 61 32.01 14.02 15.54
N ILE A 62 31.56 14.31 14.32
CA ILE A 62 31.74 15.61 13.66
C ILE A 62 30.94 16.70 14.39
N MET A 63 29.71 16.39 14.82
CA MET A 63 28.86 17.34 15.52
C MET A 63 29.36 17.65 16.95
N MET A 64 30.00 16.70 17.62
CA MET A 64 30.50 16.87 19.00
C MET A 64 31.97 17.31 19.09
N GLY A 65 32.71 17.34 17.97
CA GLY A 65 34.15 17.58 17.95
C GLY A 65 34.62 18.87 17.26
N ALA A 66 33.73 19.74 16.78
CA ALA A 66 34.16 20.98 16.13
C ALA A 66 34.56 22.04 17.18
N PRO A 67 35.85 22.44 17.28
CA PRO A 67 36.24 23.57 18.12
C PRO A 67 35.58 24.84 17.61
N GLY A 68 35.04 25.63 18.55
CA GLY A 68 34.15 26.76 18.32
C GLY A 68 34.59 27.68 17.20
N ILE A 69 33.73 27.81 16.19
CA ILE A 69 33.79 28.92 15.24
C ILE A 69 33.50 30.20 16.04
N PRO A 70 34.40 31.19 16.07
CA PRO A 70 34.17 32.41 16.81
C PRO A 70 32.95 33.15 16.23
N ILE A 71 31.98 33.39 17.10
CA ILE A 71 30.78 34.16 16.80
C ILE A 71 31.21 35.63 16.70
N PRO A 72 30.95 36.35 15.59
CA PRO A 72 31.23 37.78 15.53
C PRO A 72 30.39 38.52 16.58
N GLU A 73 31.05 39.39 17.34
CA GLU A 73 30.45 40.20 18.40
C GLU A 73 29.25 40.99 17.89
N LYS A 74 28.16 40.93 18.65
CA LYS A 74 26.91 41.63 18.38
C LYS A 74 27.13 43.14 18.39
N GLY A 75 26.99 43.76 17.22
CA GLY A 75 26.67 45.19 17.13
C GLY A 75 25.33 45.48 17.79
N GLY A 76 25.28 46.54 18.60
CA GLY A 76 24.15 46.90 19.43
C GLY A 76 22.87 47.16 18.65
N HIS A 77 21.76 46.67 19.18
CA HIS A 77 20.42 47.10 18.80
C HIS A 77 19.66 47.61 20.01
N LEU A 78 18.99 48.73 19.76
CA LEU A 78 18.22 49.58 20.64
C LEU A 78 17.09 48.82 21.33
N ALA A 79 16.76 49.27 22.54
CA ALA A 79 15.66 48.78 23.35
C ALA A 79 14.31 48.95 22.62
N PRO A 80 13.37 47.99 22.72
CA PRO A 80 12.02 48.19 22.22
C PRO A 80 11.21 49.02 23.23
N GLU A 81 10.52 50.03 22.73
CA GLU A 81 9.46 50.73 23.43
C GLU A 81 8.32 49.75 23.75
N GLN A 82 7.85 49.78 24.99
CA GLN A 82 6.67 49.07 25.45
C GLN A 82 5.44 49.83 24.97
N GLY A 83 4.75 49.29 23.95
CA GLY A 83 3.38 49.64 23.61
C GLY A 83 2.45 48.55 24.13
N ASP A 84 1.66 48.87 25.15
CA ASP A 84 0.51 48.08 25.57
C ASP A 84 -0.60 48.29 24.54
N GLU A 85 -0.72 47.38 23.57
CA GLU A 85 -1.90 47.25 22.72
C GLU A 85 -2.71 46.04 23.20
N ASP A 86 -3.96 46.31 23.58
CA ASP A 86 -4.95 45.31 23.96
C ASP A 86 -5.15 44.31 22.82
N VAL A 87 -4.71 43.07 23.05
CA VAL A 87 -4.94 41.95 22.14
C VAL A 87 -6.42 41.58 22.18
N GLU A 88 -7.17 42.08 21.21
CA GLU A 88 -8.52 41.62 20.93
C GLU A 88 -8.53 40.10 20.69
N ASP A 89 -9.47 39.44 21.36
CA ASP A 89 -9.76 38.00 21.29
C ASP A 89 -10.00 37.58 19.83
N GLN A 90 -8.95 37.03 19.20
CA GLN A 90 -9.04 36.48 17.86
C GLN A 90 -9.93 35.24 17.92
N GLY A 91 -11.16 35.41 17.43
CA GLY A 91 -12.19 34.38 17.39
C GLY A 91 -11.68 33.04 16.86
N ALA A 92 -12.29 31.97 17.36
CA ALA A 92 -11.94 30.58 17.09
C ALA A 92 -11.56 30.34 15.62
N ALA A 93 -10.42 29.66 15.42
CA ALA A 93 -9.96 29.29 14.09
C ALA A 93 -11.08 28.57 13.31
N PRO A 94 -11.23 28.86 12.00
CA PRO A 94 -12.25 28.19 11.19
C PRO A 94 -12.06 26.68 11.26
N GLN A 95 -13.15 25.97 11.57
CA GLN A 95 -13.15 24.51 11.55
C GLN A 95 -12.95 24.05 10.11
N PHE A 96 -11.82 23.38 9.85
CA PHE A 96 -11.52 22.83 8.54
C PHE A 96 -12.21 21.47 8.39
N GLU A 97 -13.10 21.36 7.41
CA GLU A 97 -13.58 20.05 6.95
C GLU A 97 -12.43 19.34 6.25
N ILE A 98 -11.83 18.38 6.93
CA ILE A 98 -10.90 17.44 6.32
C ILE A 98 -11.71 16.68 5.26
N PRO A 99 -11.32 16.69 3.97
CA PRO A 99 -12.02 15.90 2.95
C PRO A 99 -12.19 14.46 3.45
N GLU A 100 -13.26 13.76 3.04
CA GLU A 100 -13.50 12.32 3.28
C GLU A 100 -12.43 11.40 2.63
N PHE A 101 -11.22 11.90 2.46
CA PHE A 101 -10.03 11.16 2.17
C PHE A 101 -9.66 10.28 3.38
N SER A 102 -10.11 9.03 3.34
CA SER A 102 -9.61 8.00 4.25
C SER A 102 -8.14 7.70 3.92
N TRP A 103 -7.22 8.43 4.55
CA TRP A 103 -5.82 8.00 4.68
C TRP A 103 -5.69 6.70 5.49
N GLY A 104 -6.80 6.11 5.95
CA GLY A 104 -6.86 4.95 6.82
C GLY A 104 -6.06 5.16 8.09
N ASN A 105 -5.61 4.06 8.69
CA ASN A 105 -4.75 4.07 9.88
C ASN A 105 -3.28 4.42 9.60
N SER A 106 -2.97 5.05 8.45
CA SER A 106 -1.59 5.43 8.11
C SER A 106 -1.06 6.54 9.05
N ILE A 107 0.26 6.60 9.20
CA ILE A 107 0.90 7.63 10.03
C ILE A 107 0.65 9.02 9.42
N GLU A 108 0.70 9.15 8.11
CA GLU A 108 0.41 10.37 7.36
C GLU A 108 -1.04 10.84 7.60
N GLY A 109 -2.00 9.93 7.55
CA GLY A 109 -3.40 10.25 7.84
C GLY A 109 -3.60 10.83 9.23
N LYS A 110 -3.02 10.17 10.24
CA LYS A 110 -3.08 10.63 11.63
C LYS A 110 -2.37 11.97 11.83
N ILE A 111 -1.27 12.22 11.11
CA ILE A 111 -0.57 13.52 11.13
C ILE A 111 -1.49 14.61 10.58
N LEU A 112 -2.12 14.39 9.44
CA LEU A 112 -3.02 15.38 8.83
C LEU A 112 -4.24 15.64 9.71
N GLU A 113 -4.83 14.59 10.29
CA GLU A 113 -5.92 14.70 11.24
C GLU A 113 -5.50 15.45 12.52
N ALA A 114 -4.28 15.23 13.00
CA ALA A 114 -3.72 16.00 14.12
C ALA A 114 -3.51 17.48 13.79
N LEU A 115 -3.26 17.83 12.53
CA LEU A 115 -3.09 19.21 12.08
C LEU A 115 -4.41 19.92 11.72
N GLY A 116 -5.54 19.19 11.71
CA GLY A 116 -6.87 19.73 11.43
C GLY A 116 -7.30 20.83 12.39
N ASP A 117 -6.89 20.74 13.66
CA ASP A 117 -7.21 21.71 14.72
C ASP A 117 -6.26 22.92 14.74
N GLY A 118 -5.51 23.15 13.64
CA GLY A 118 -4.63 24.30 13.47
C GLY A 118 -3.13 24.00 13.62
N PRO A 119 -2.28 25.05 13.56
CA PRO A 119 -0.83 24.90 13.48
C PRO A 119 -0.21 24.26 14.74
N LYS A 120 0.58 23.20 14.56
CA LYS A 120 1.25 22.48 15.66
C LYS A 120 2.74 22.32 15.39
N THR A 121 3.54 22.43 16.43
CA THR A 121 4.93 21.97 16.40
C THR A 121 4.99 20.47 16.11
N ILE A 122 6.17 20.00 15.69
CA ILE A 122 6.41 18.56 15.48
C ILE A 122 6.05 17.78 16.76
N ARG A 123 6.43 18.29 17.94
CA ARG A 123 6.17 17.64 19.23
C ARG A 123 4.67 17.56 19.56
N GLU A 124 3.93 18.65 19.35
CA GLU A 124 2.47 18.69 19.56
C GLU A 124 1.75 17.75 18.59
N THR A 125 2.17 17.73 17.32
CA THR A 125 1.63 16.83 16.29
C THR A 125 1.85 15.37 16.69
N MET A 126 3.06 15.02 17.13
CA MET A 126 3.38 13.68 17.59
C MET A 126 2.56 13.27 18.81
N ALA A 127 2.40 14.16 19.79
CA ALA A 127 1.60 13.89 20.98
C ALA A 127 0.13 13.61 20.60
N ALA A 128 -0.43 14.40 19.67
CA ALA A 128 -1.79 14.20 19.16
C ALA A 128 -1.93 12.86 18.41
N VAL A 129 -0.97 12.50 17.55
CA VAL A 129 -0.99 11.21 16.82
C VAL A 129 -0.93 10.01 17.77
N VAL A 130 -0.06 10.07 18.79
CA VAL A 130 0.07 9.01 19.79
C VAL A 130 -1.18 8.89 20.66
N ALA A 131 -1.78 10.03 21.04
CA ALA A 131 -3.02 10.05 21.82
C ALA A 131 -4.20 9.38 21.08
N LYS A 132 -4.18 9.39 19.74
CA LYS A 132 -5.22 8.77 18.89
C LYS A 132 -5.06 7.25 18.67
N GLY A 133 -4.02 6.59 19.21
CA GLY A 133 -3.98 5.11 19.22
C GLY A 133 -2.59 4.47 19.37
N ALA A 134 -2.57 3.34 20.09
CA ALA A 134 -1.38 2.66 20.63
C ALA A 134 -0.42 2.04 19.60
N ASP A 135 -0.86 1.78 18.37
CA ASP A 135 -0.05 1.06 17.37
C ASP A 135 0.98 1.96 16.66
N THR A 136 1.03 3.25 17.00
CA THR A 136 1.90 4.22 16.33
C THR A 136 3.15 4.48 17.18
N ASN A 137 4.26 3.82 16.87
CA ASN A 137 5.53 4.09 17.54
C ASN A 137 5.95 5.55 17.31
N TRP A 138 6.32 6.25 18.39
CA TRP A 138 6.88 7.61 18.39
C TRP A 138 7.96 7.81 17.32
N HIS A 139 8.83 6.81 17.13
CA HIS A 139 9.87 6.84 16.10
C HIS A 139 9.31 6.86 14.67
N GLY A 140 8.20 6.16 14.42
CA GLY A 140 7.52 6.14 13.12
C GLY A 140 6.96 7.52 12.76
N VAL A 141 6.26 8.16 13.71
CA VAL A 141 5.72 9.52 13.52
C VAL A 141 6.84 10.54 13.34
N TYR A 142 7.88 10.45 14.16
CA TYR A 142 9.07 11.32 14.06
C TYR A 142 9.73 11.20 12.68
N ASN A 143 9.97 9.96 12.23
CA ASN A 143 10.59 9.70 10.93
C ASN A 143 9.70 10.23 9.80
N VAL A 144 8.39 9.96 9.78
CA VAL A 144 7.50 10.51 8.75
C VAL A 144 7.48 12.06 8.79
N MET A 145 7.53 12.67 9.97
CA MET A 145 7.58 14.14 10.10
C MET A 145 8.92 14.76 9.72
N LEU A 146 10.03 14.01 9.70
CA LEU A 146 11.37 14.50 9.36
C LEU A 146 11.82 14.11 7.96
N THR A 147 11.74 12.81 7.63
CA THR A 147 12.10 12.27 6.32
C THR A 147 10.95 12.42 5.34
N GLY A 148 9.71 12.20 5.79
CA GLY A 148 8.51 12.47 5.02
C GLY A 148 8.13 13.95 4.98
N ARG A 149 8.78 14.83 5.76
CA ARG A 149 8.59 16.30 5.74
C ARG A 149 8.59 16.85 4.32
N GLN A 150 9.64 16.52 3.57
CA GLN A 150 9.79 17.00 2.21
C GLN A 150 8.74 16.40 1.28
N SER A 151 8.27 15.19 1.56
CA SER A 151 7.20 14.55 0.81
C SER A 151 5.85 15.25 1.04
N LEU A 152 5.49 15.52 2.30
CA LEU A 152 4.26 16.22 2.66
C LEU A 152 4.28 17.68 2.16
N VAL A 153 5.41 18.37 2.28
CA VAL A 153 5.59 19.72 1.72
C VAL A 153 5.56 19.71 0.19
N ARG A 154 6.24 18.76 -0.47
CA ARG A 154 6.24 18.63 -1.94
C ARG A 154 4.86 18.29 -2.50
N GLN A 155 4.09 17.49 -1.78
CA GLN A 155 2.70 17.20 -2.10
C GLN A 155 1.79 18.41 -1.83
N GLY A 156 2.30 19.47 -1.22
CA GLY A 156 1.52 20.65 -0.85
C GLY A 156 0.54 20.38 0.30
N LEU A 157 0.70 19.28 1.05
CA LEU A 157 -0.22 18.88 2.13
C LEU A 157 -0.08 19.75 3.38
N ILE A 158 1.16 20.10 3.71
CA ILE A 158 1.49 20.89 4.91
C ILE A 158 2.40 22.05 4.55
N LEU A 159 2.19 23.16 5.23
CA LEU A 159 3.10 24.30 5.25
C LEU A 159 3.80 24.33 6.60
N PHE A 160 5.04 24.83 6.61
CA PHE A 160 5.71 25.20 7.84
C PHE A 160 5.76 26.72 7.91
N ASP A 161 5.38 27.27 9.05
CA ASP A 161 5.59 28.70 9.28
C ASP A 161 7.08 29.00 9.25
N ASN A 162 7.46 30.15 8.67
CA ASN A 162 8.84 30.60 8.49
C ASN A 162 9.50 30.92 9.84
N SER A 163 9.83 29.89 10.60
CA SER A 163 10.55 29.98 11.87
C SER A 163 11.88 29.25 11.77
N ILE A 164 12.91 29.85 12.36
CA ILE A 164 14.32 29.46 12.22
C ILE A 164 14.62 28.08 12.83
N LYS A 165 13.71 27.45 13.59
CA LYS A 165 13.68 26.01 13.96
C LYS A 165 12.64 25.74 15.07
N PRO A 166 12.00 24.55 15.07
CA PRO A 166 11.20 24.02 13.97
C PRO A 166 9.86 24.78 13.94
N GLY A 167 9.56 25.44 12.83
CA GLY A 167 8.28 26.14 12.64
C GLY A 167 7.07 25.22 12.90
N ARG A 168 5.93 25.82 13.21
CA ARG A 168 4.68 25.07 13.35
C ARG A 168 4.28 24.55 11.97
N ALA A 169 3.96 23.27 11.88
CA ALA A 169 3.33 22.69 10.72
C ALA A 169 1.84 23.04 10.75
N ARG A 170 1.26 23.35 9.59
CA ARG A 170 -0.18 23.51 9.42
C ARG A 170 -0.60 22.84 8.12
N LEU A 171 -1.87 22.44 8.04
CA LEU A 171 -2.45 22.06 6.76
C LEU A 171 -2.33 23.24 5.78
N ASN A 172 -1.98 22.95 4.54
CA ASN A 172 -2.02 23.95 3.49
C ASN A 172 -3.50 24.23 3.15
N PRO A 173 -4.02 25.45 3.39
CA PRO A 173 -5.43 25.76 3.13
C PRO A 173 -5.77 25.68 1.63
N ASP A 174 -4.78 25.87 0.76
CA ASP A 174 -4.93 25.79 -0.68
C ASP A 174 -4.66 24.37 -1.21
N TYR A 175 -4.48 23.39 -0.33
CA TYR A 175 -4.31 22.01 -0.74
C TYR A 175 -5.63 21.49 -1.32
N VAL A 176 -5.68 21.50 -2.64
CA VAL A 176 -6.55 20.61 -3.39
C VAL A 176 -5.84 19.26 -3.38
N PRO A 177 -6.43 18.20 -2.80
CA PRO A 177 -5.91 16.85 -2.99
C PRO A 177 -5.67 16.67 -4.48
N PRO A 178 -4.46 16.29 -4.93
CA PRO A 178 -4.33 15.94 -6.32
C PRO A 178 -5.42 14.91 -6.58
N ALA A 179 -6.23 15.14 -7.61
CA ALA A 179 -7.20 14.16 -8.08
C ALA A 179 -6.48 12.83 -7.97
N GLN A 180 -7.01 11.90 -7.17
CA GLN A 180 -6.28 10.66 -6.94
C GLN A 180 -5.94 10.15 -8.33
N PRO A 181 -4.76 9.54 -8.53
CA PRO A 181 -4.39 8.98 -9.84
C PRO A 181 -5.32 7.84 -10.32
N TYR A 182 -6.47 7.71 -9.66
CA TYR A 182 -7.46 6.65 -9.61
C TYR A 182 -8.90 7.20 -9.47
N ASP A 183 -9.11 8.52 -9.51
CA ASP A 183 -10.48 9.07 -9.45
C ASP A 183 -11.20 8.94 -10.80
N ASP A 184 -10.44 8.87 -11.90
CA ASP A 184 -10.98 8.73 -13.26
C ASP A 184 -10.39 7.53 -14.01
N PHE A 185 -10.69 6.31 -13.53
CA PHE A 185 -10.31 5.08 -14.25
C PHE A 185 -10.94 5.02 -15.64
N VAL A 186 -12.15 5.56 -15.81
CA VAL A 186 -12.86 5.58 -17.10
C VAL A 186 -12.12 6.46 -18.09
N GLY A 187 -11.84 7.72 -17.72
CA GLY A 187 -11.05 8.63 -18.54
C GLY A 187 -9.67 8.06 -18.84
N ARG A 188 -9.01 7.42 -17.86
CA ARG A 188 -7.72 6.77 -18.09
C ARG A 188 -7.79 5.61 -19.08
N ILE A 189 -8.85 4.82 -19.08
CA ILE A 189 -9.07 3.76 -20.08
C ILE A 189 -9.25 4.40 -21.47
N HIS A 190 -10.06 5.45 -21.58
CA HIS A 190 -10.26 6.18 -22.84
C HIS A 190 -8.99 6.85 -23.36
N GLU A 191 -8.11 7.33 -22.48
CA GLU A 191 -6.79 7.86 -22.86
C GLU A 191 -5.85 6.78 -23.42
N LEU A 192 -6.01 5.53 -22.97
CA LEU A 192 -5.11 4.43 -23.30
C LEU A 192 -5.61 3.56 -24.46
N ASP A 193 -6.91 3.59 -24.74
CA ASP A 193 -7.54 2.82 -25.81
C ASP A 193 -8.47 3.71 -26.64
N ASP A 194 -7.94 4.17 -27.77
CA ASP A 194 -8.66 5.00 -28.75
C ASP A 194 -9.57 4.17 -29.68
N THR A 195 -9.58 2.84 -29.56
CA THR A 195 -10.40 1.93 -30.37
C THR A 195 -11.79 1.67 -29.76
N LEU A 196 -12.07 2.25 -28.59
CA LEU A 196 -13.32 2.04 -27.88
C LEU A 196 -14.53 2.65 -28.60
N GLU A 197 -15.33 1.78 -29.21
CA GLU A 197 -16.67 2.12 -29.69
C GLU A 197 -17.71 2.32 -28.56
N PRO A 198 -18.83 3.06 -28.82
CA PRO A 198 -19.90 3.26 -27.84
C PRO A 198 -20.49 1.97 -27.24
N LYS A 199 -20.48 0.86 -28.00
CA LYS A 199 -20.96 -0.45 -27.53
C LYS A 199 -20.13 -1.01 -26.37
N HIS A 200 -18.88 -0.56 -26.21
CA HIS A 200 -17.99 -1.01 -25.13
C HIS A 200 -18.21 -0.25 -23.82
N LYS A 201 -19.01 0.83 -23.81
CA LYS A 201 -19.21 1.67 -22.62
C LYS A 201 -19.56 0.87 -21.34
N PRO A 202 -20.50 -0.09 -21.34
CA PRO A 202 -20.81 -0.86 -20.13
C PRO A 202 -19.60 -1.64 -19.59
N VAL A 203 -18.81 -2.24 -20.49
CA VAL A 203 -17.59 -2.98 -20.13
C VAL A 203 -16.51 -2.06 -19.56
N VAL A 204 -16.35 -0.85 -20.12
CA VAL A 204 -15.43 0.18 -19.60
C VAL A 204 -15.80 0.54 -18.16
N GLU A 205 -17.08 0.83 -17.90
CA GLU A 205 -17.57 1.24 -16.58
C GLU A 205 -17.39 0.13 -15.54
N LEU A 206 -17.80 -1.11 -15.87
CA LEU A 206 -17.66 -2.26 -14.98
C LEU A 206 -16.18 -2.58 -14.68
N PHE A 207 -15.33 -2.57 -15.70
CA PHE A 207 -13.91 -2.85 -15.52
C PHE A 207 -13.20 -1.75 -14.73
N ALA A 208 -13.53 -0.48 -14.99
CA ALA A 208 -13.03 0.66 -14.22
C ALA A 208 -13.43 0.57 -12.74
N GLU A 209 -14.69 0.23 -12.45
CA GLU A 209 -15.16 0.04 -11.07
C GLU A 209 -14.43 -1.13 -10.38
N GLY A 210 -14.27 -2.25 -11.08
CA GLY A 210 -13.52 -3.41 -10.59
C GLY A 210 -12.06 -3.06 -10.25
N LEU A 211 -11.37 -2.34 -11.13
CA LEU A 211 -10.01 -1.89 -10.88
C LEU A 211 -9.90 -0.89 -9.73
N LYS A 212 -10.86 0.02 -9.60
CA LYS A 212 -10.93 0.97 -8.49
C LYS A 212 -11.02 0.23 -7.15
N LEU A 213 -11.98 -0.69 -7.02
CA LEU A 213 -12.19 -1.44 -5.78
C LEU A 213 -11.01 -2.36 -5.47
N HIS A 214 -10.47 -3.03 -6.48
CA HIS A 214 -9.29 -3.85 -6.33
C HIS A 214 -8.10 -3.03 -5.80
N THR A 215 -7.88 -1.83 -6.35
CA THR A 215 -6.80 -0.92 -5.93
C THR A 215 -7.00 -0.44 -4.49
N ILE A 216 -8.23 -0.09 -4.11
CA ILE A 216 -8.59 0.30 -2.73
C ILE A 216 -8.28 -0.84 -1.76
N GLU A 217 -8.69 -2.07 -2.09
CA GLU A 217 -8.55 -3.22 -1.20
C GLU A 217 -7.08 -3.68 -1.08
N ILE A 218 -6.33 -3.69 -2.19
CA ILE A 218 -4.88 -3.91 -2.15
C ILE A 218 -4.21 -2.86 -1.25
N ARG A 219 -4.57 -1.58 -1.40
CA ARG A 219 -3.97 -0.50 -0.61
C ARG A 219 -4.25 -0.67 0.87
N LYS A 220 -5.48 -1.04 1.23
CA LYS A 220 -5.87 -1.37 2.61
C LYS A 220 -5.02 -2.51 3.18
N ASN A 221 -4.86 -3.59 2.42
CA ASN A 221 -4.08 -4.76 2.84
C ASN A 221 -2.57 -4.50 2.92
N ASN A 222 -2.07 -3.46 2.23
CA ASN A 222 -0.65 -3.08 2.23
C ASN A 222 -0.34 -1.88 3.14
N GLY A 223 -1.18 -1.62 4.15
CA GLY A 223 -0.95 -0.56 5.14
C GLY A 223 -0.96 0.84 4.53
N GLY A 224 -1.76 1.06 3.48
CA GLY A 224 -1.91 2.36 2.82
C GLY A 224 -0.87 2.66 1.75
N LYS A 225 0.15 1.80 1.57
CA LYS A 225 1.19 1.97 0.54
C LYS A 225 0.57 2.03 -0.85
N ARG A 226 1.03 2.98 -1.67
CA ARG A 226 0.61 3.12 -3.07
C ARG A 226 1.10 1.92 -3.86
N LEU A 227 0.18 1.02 -4.22
CA LEU A 227 0.43 -0.02 -5.18
C LEU A 227 -0.20 0.40 -6.50
N HIS A 228 0.63 0.43 -7.54
CA HIS A 228 0.20 0.77 -8.87
C HIS A 228 -0.21 -0.50 -9.62
N ALA A 229 -1.39 -0.49 -10.23
CA ALA A 229 -1.83 -1.52 -11.17
C ALA A 229 -1.09 -1.41 -12.53
N ASN A 230 0.23 -1.20 -12.50
CA ASN A 230 1.06 -0.92 -13.68
C ASN A 230 0.90 -2.01 -14.75
N ARG A 231 0.79 -3.27 -14.34
CA ARG A 231 0.62 -4.38 -15.27
C ARG A 231 -0.70 -4.31 -16.04
N THR A 232 -1.80 -3.97 -15.38
CA THR A 232 -3.10 -3.84 -16.05
C THR A 232 -3.12 -2.65 -16.99
N TRP A 233 -2.56 -1.51 -16.57
CA TRP A 233 -2.47 -0.34 -17.45
C TRP A 233 -1.60 -0.57 -18.67
N ASN A 234 -0.49 -1.30 -18.51
CA ASN A 234 0.32 -1.73 -19.65
C ASN A 234 -0.48 -2.65 -20.57
N LEU A 235 -1.27 -3.59 -20.04
CA LEU A 235 -2.13 -4.43 -20.88
C LEU A 235 -3.16 -3.62 -21.67
N VAL A 236 -3.84 -2.67 -21.03
CA VAL A 236 -4.82 -1.79 -21.71
C VAL A 236 -4.13 -0.97 -22.80
N ARG A 237 -2.97 -0.37 -22.52
CA ARG A 237 -2.21 0.39 -23.51
C ARG A 237 -1.75 -0.48 -24.69
N ASP A 238 -1.25 -1.68 -24.39
CA ASP A 238 -0.57 -2.52 -25.39
C ASP A 238 -1.57 -3.34 -26.23
N LYS A 239 -2.79 -3.59 -25.73
CA LYS A 239 -3.78 -4.49 -26.35
C LYS A 239 -5.20 -3.93 -26.46
N GLY A 240 -5.44 -2.71 -25.99
CA GLY A 240 -6.79 -2.19 -25.74
C GLY A 240 -7.46 -2.86 -24.53
N LEU A 241 -8.60 -2.31 -24.10
CA LEU A 241 -9.38 -2.79 -22.96
C LEU A 241 -9.88 -4.22 -23.20
N ILE A 242 -10.46 -4.49 -24.37
CA ILE A 242 -11.00 -5.82 -24.69
C ILE A 242 -9.88 -6.85 -24.68
N GLY A 243 -8.77 -6.61 -25.39
CA GLY A 243 -7.62 -7.50 -25.40
C GLY A 243 -6.97 -7.66 -24.02
N ALA A 244 -7.01 -6.65 -23.17
CA ALA A 244 -6.56 -6.75 -21.77
C ALA A 244 -7.45 -7.68 -20.95
N ILE A 245 -8.78 -7.52 -21.03
CA ILE A 245 -9.75 -8.39 -20.34
C ILE A 245 -9.61 -9.84 -20.83
N GLU A 246 -9.52 -10.06 -22.15
CA GLU A 246 -9.28 -11.39 -22.72
C GLU A 246 -7.99 -12.01 -22.17
N THR A 247 -6.89 -11.22 -22.13
CA THR A 247 -5.61 -11.69 -21.58
C THR A 247 -5.73 -12.08 -20.10
N ILE A 248 -6.55 -11.37 -19.31
CA ILE A 248 -6.77 -11.67 -17.90
C ILE A 248 -7.55 -12.99 -17.74
N VAL A 249 -8.64 -13.17 -18.50
CA VAL A 249 -9.49 -14.37 -18.37
C VAL A 249 -8.87 -15.61 -19.00
N THR A 250 -7.96 -15.48 -19.97
CA THR A 250 -7.22 -16.63 -20.53
C THR A 250 -5.92 -16.91 -19.80
N GLY A 251 -5.30 -15.89 -19.19
CA GLY A 251 -4.04 -15.99 -18.44
C GLY A 251 -4.23 -16.49 -17.00
N PRO A 252 -3.17 -16.87 -16.27
CA PRO A 252 -3.30 -17.48 -14.93
C PRO A 252 -4.09 -16.62 -13.94
N GLU A 253 -4.75 -17.27 -12.97
CA GLU A 253 -5.51 -16.60 -11.90
C GLU A 253 -4.64 -15.55 -11.18
N THR A 254 -5.17 -14.33 -11.02
CA THR A 254 -4.44 -13.20 -10.44
C THR A 254 -4.83 -12.96 -8.99
N LEU A 255 -4.02 -12.22 -8.22
CA LEU A 255 -4.39 -11.79 -6.87
C LEU A 255 -5.66 -10.92 -6.82
N GLY A 256 -5.96 -10.19 -7.91
CA GLY A 256 -7.17 -9.37 -7.98
C GLY A 256 -8.43 -10.20 -7.99
N TYR A 257 -8.37 -11.36 -8.62
CA TYR A 257 -9.47 -12.31 -8.63
C TYR A 257 -9.87 -12.75 -7.20
N SER A 258 -8.93 -13.26 -6.41
CA SER A 258 -9.24 -13.71 -5.04
C SER A 258 -9.66 -12.55 -4.12
N THR A 259 -9.13 -11.36 -4.36
CA THR A 259 -9.49 -10.14 -3.64
C THR A 259 -10.96 -9.76 -3.86
N MET A 260 -11.42 -9.74 -5.12
CA MET A 260 -12.80 -9.36 -5.46
C MET A 260 -13.83 -10.35 -4.92
N ILE A 261 -13.53 -11.66 -4.95
CA ILE A 261 -14.37 -12.69 -4.33
C ILE A 261 -14.50 -12.43 -2.83
N LYS A 262 -13.38 -12.18 -2.14
CA LYS A 262 -13.35 -11.97 -0.68
C LYS A 262 -14.21 -10.78 -0.24
N ILE A 263 -14.28 -9.72 -1.04
CA ILE A 263 -15.10 -8.53 -0.74
C ILE A 263 -16.53 -8.63 -1.28
N GLY A 264 -16.95 -9.78 -1.80
CA GLY A 264 -18.31 -10.01 -2.30
C GLY A 264 -18.62 -9.26 -3.59
N ARG A 265 -17.60 -8.88 -4.37
CA ARG A 265 -17.75 -8.14 -5.63
C ARG A 265 -17.38 -9.00 -6.85
N ALA A 266 -17.85 -10.25 -6.86
CA ALA A 266 -17.63 -11.16 -7.98
C ALA A 266 -18.34 -10.70 -9.27
N ASP A 267 -19.35 -9.84 -9.15
CA ASP A 267 -20.05 -9.16 -10.24
C ASP A 267 -19.13 -8.33 -11.14
N LEU A 268 -18.01 -7.83 -10.59
CA LEU A 268 -17.04 -7.00 -11.30
C LEU A 268 -15.79 -7.76 -11.78
N LEU A 269 -15.77 -9.09 -11.67
CA LEU A 269 -14.66 -9.89 -12.19
C LEU A 269 -14.63 -9.85 -13.72
N ALA A 270 -13.43 -9.92 -14.29
CA ALA A 270 -13.24 -9.99 -15.74
C ALA A 270 -14.02 -11.17 -16.35
N GLU A 271 -14.04 -12.32 -15.68
CA GLU A 271 -14.82 -13.48 -16.08
C GLU A 271 -16.33 -13.16 -16.16
N LYS A 272 -16.86 -12.43 -15.18
CA LYS A 272 -18.28 -12.08 -15.15
C LYS A 272 -18.64 -11.09 -16.26
N ILE A 273 -17.79 -10.07 -16.45
CA ILE A 273 -17.94 -9.09 -17.53
C ILE A 273 -17.97 -9.79 -18.90
N VAL A 274 -17.09 -10.76 -19.13
CA VAL A 274 -17.07 -11.55 -20.37
C VAL A 274 -18.33 -12.38 -20.54
N ILE A 275 -18.82 -13.03 -19.48
CA ILE A 275 -20.05 -13.83 -19.50
C ILE A 275 -21.30 -13.00 -19.77
N ASP A 276 -21.37 -11.77 -19.23
CA ASP A 276 -22.53 -10.89 -19.39
C ASP A 276 -22.52 -10.14 -20.72
N HIS A 277 -21.35 -10.00 -21.36
CA HIS A 277 -21.18 -9.33 -22.65
C HIS A 277 -20.44 -10.18 -23.70
N PRO A 278 -20.84 -11.44 -23.97
CA PRO A 278 -20.03 -12.39 -24.73
C PRO A 278 -19.80 -11.97 -26.18
N HIS A 279 -20.73 -11.20 -26.76
CA HIS A 279 -20.64 -10.68 -28.13
C HIS A 279 -19.53 -9.63 -28.35
N LEU A 280 -18.88 -9.15 -27.28
CA LEU A 280 -17.75 -8.22 -27.34
C LEU A 280 -16.40 -8.92 -27.26
N PHE A 281 -16.37 -10.23 -27.02
CA PHE A 281 -15.15 -11.00 -26.79
C PHE A 281 -15.06 -12.19 -27.74
N SER A 282 -13.86 -12.74 -27.88
CA SER A 282 -13.63 -13.97 -28.63
C SER A 282 -14.23 -15.20 -27.94
N ASP A 283 -14.60 -16.20 -28.73
CA ASP A 283 -15.13 -17.47 -28.23
C ASP A 283 -14.19 -18.13 -27.21
N VAL A 284 -12.88 -18.03 -27.43
CA VAL A 284 -11.84 -18.56 -26.52
C VAL A 284 -11.91 -17.87 -25.15
N ALA A 285 -12.08 -16.54 -25.12
CA ALA A 285 -12.20 -15.80 -23.87
C ALA A 285 -13.52 -16.12 -23.16
N VAL A 286 -14.63 -16.26 -23.90
CA VAL A 286 -15.93 -16.65 -23.36
C VAL A 286 -15.88 -18.04 -22.73
N GLU A 287 -15.33 -19.04 -23.41
CA GLU A 287 -15.16 -20.40 -22.88
C GLU A 287 -14.27 -20.43 -21.62
N ALA A 288 -13.16 -19.67 -21.65
CA ALA A 288 -12.25 -19.58 -20.50
C ALA A 288 -12.94 -18.94 -19.28
N ALA A 289 -13.69 -17.86 -19.50
CA ALA A 289 -14.46 -17.18 -18.47
C ALA A 289 -15.53 -18.08 -17.86
N GLN A 290 -16.34 -18.76 -18.70
CA GLN A 290 -17.36 -19.71 -18.24
C GLN A 290 -16.77 -20.86 -17.43
N ARG A 291 -15.66 -21.44 -17.89
CA ARG A 291 -14.99 -22.54 -17.19
C ARG A 291 -14.51 -22.13 -15.81
N ARG A 292 -13.93 -20.93 -15.69
CA ARG A 292 -13.51 -20.37 -14.39
C ARG A 292 -14.69 -20.05 -13.50
N TRP A 293 -15.73 -19.46 -14.07
CA TRP A 293 -16.94 -19.14 -13.34
C TRP A 293 -17.58 -20.38 -12.72
N LYS A 294 -17.75 -21.44 -13.50
CA LYS A 294 -18.26 -22.72 -13.01
C LYS A 294 -17.37 -23.36 -11.94
N LYS A 295 -16.04 -23.21 -12.06
CA LYS A 295 -15.10 -23.68 -11.03
C LYS A 295 -15.25 -22.91 -9.71
N MET A 296 -15.57 -21.61 -9.77
CA MET A 296 -15.76 -20.76 -8.58
C MET A 296 -17.10 -20.97 -7.90
N PHE A 297 -18.14 -21.02 -8.73
CA PHE A 297 -19.52 -21.05 -8.33
C PHE A 297 -20.14 -22.30 -8.97
N PRO A 298 -19.79 -23.50 -8.47
CA PRO A 298 -20.41 -24.72 -8.95
C PRO A 298 -21.90 -24.64 -8.66
N ASP A 299 -22.74 -24.94 -9.65
CA ASP A 299 -24.19 -24.99 -9.45
C ASP A 299 -24.49 -26.00 -8.35
N GLU A 300 -25.22 -25.58 -7.30
CA GLU A 300 -25.57 -26.41 -6.14
C GLU A 300 -26.34 -27.68 -6.53
N ASP A 301 -26.88 -27.74 -7.75
CA ASP A 301 -27.69 -28.85 -8.28
C ASP A 301 -26.89 -29.87 -9.13
N SER A 302 -25.55 -29.86 -9.06
CA SER A 302 -24.69 -30.75 -9.87
C SER A 302 -24.33 -32.09 -9.22
N GLU A 303 -24.92 -32.44 -8.07
CA GLU A 303 -24.72 -33.74 -7.39
C GLU A 303 -25.76 -34.81 -7.79
#